data_AF-A0A2P4YKA3-F1
#
_entry.id   AF-A0A2P4YKA3-F1
#
_cell.length_a   1.000
_cell.length_b   1.000
_cell.length_c   1.000
_cell.angle_alpha   90.00
_cell.angle_beta   90.00
_cell.angle_gamma   90.00
#
_symmetry.space_group_name_H-M   'P 1'
#
loop_
_entity.id
_entity.type
_entity.pdbx_description
1 polymer ?
#
loop_
_entity_poly.entity_id
_entity_poly.type
_entity_poly.pdbx_seq_one_letter_code
_entity_poly.pdbx_strand_id
1 'polypeptide(L)'
;MQGYHFLLVLVATFLITSGGQETTATDQARTFTNSIVASTSAKRFLRAGKSAAESYSFDDIDRGDNGGEVAALQKLNSLKTLRKTFSRTMSRASNSFSDKVSPLLSMKGKVQVWSNNGKSIDFVKKQLKLDLLTGDELTQALKHYDDFVTLQLPIWTRNKLTPDEVLAQLGLQGLSGTALISNRDFQHYDDFMKTQILVWGKEDLPVDDAVVLLGLNTLTGNARKDAANYKYYEEFLGNQLVKWLENGDEVDDVLARLKLSERDILAHPNYSFYKDFIKAKLRVWAMKDVDPTTVQNKLGMGGLRGEALERHPNYKFLDRYIRKRFTYQEDGMLKQGLTTFDIWKMLEVYRIKNTVRKSSTTFAAYKRYVNKMDDYIIWLKKKNYEIPDLRSKDATPEELWEKTLIWTSAKRPDWYVKYSLGLDGLGENLLKEAPTLGLYNYYREGMKLPPIASTS
;
A
#
# COMPACT_ATOMS: atom_id res chain seq x y z
N MET A 1 22.36 1.13 -13.86
CA MET A 1 20.98 1.02 -14.38
C MET A 1 20.35 -0.25 -13.84
N GLN A 2 19.67 -0.18 -12.71
CA GLN A 2 18.78 -1.25 -12.22
C GLN A 2 17.63 -0.54 -11.50
N GLY A 3 16.54 -0.37 -12.22
CA GLY A 3 15.29 0.19 -11.68
C GLY A 3 14.50 -0.94 -11.05
N TYR A 4 14.31 -0.87 -9.73
CA TYR A 4 13.46 -1.81 -9.02
C TYR A 4 12.00 -1.65 -9.48
N HIS A 5 11.48 -2.72 -10.07
CA HIS A 5 10.06 -2.96 -10.21
C HIS A 5 9.48 -3.29 -8.83
N PHE A 6 8.90 -2.30 -8.15
CA PHE A 6 7.92 -2.54 -7.09
C PHE A 6 6.61 -1.88 -7.48
N LEU A 7 5.76 -2.66 -8.16
CA LEU A 7 4.34 -2.41 -8.26
C LEU A 7 3.64 -3.75 -8.51
N LEU A 8 2.91 -4.25 -7.50
CA LEU A 8 1.67 -5.05 -7.57
C LEU A 8 1.57 -6.06 -6.41
N VAL A 9 1.08 -5.57 -5.27
CA VAL A 9 -0.03 -6.25 -4.57
C VAL A 9 -0.99 -5.15 -4.11
N LEU A 10 -1.87 -4.73 -5.01
CA LEU A 10 -3.03 -3.90 -4.68
C LEU A 10 -4.24 -4.82 -4.75
N VAL A 11 -4.45 -5.62 -3.71
CA VAL A 11 -5.73 -6.30 -3.48
C VAL A 11 -6.63 -5.26 -2.82
N ALA A 12 -7.27 -4.43 -3.63
CA ALA A 12 -8.32 -3.52 -3.16
C ALA A 12 -9.64 -4.29 -3.16
N THR A 13 -9.98 -4.90 -2.04
CA THR A 13 -11.32 -5.46 -1.81
C THR A 13 -12.27 -4.31 -1.51
N PHE A 14 -12.85 -3.71 -2.55
CA PHE A 14 -13.96 -2.77 -2.39
C PHE A 14 -15.26 -3.54 -2.19
N LEU A 15 -15.67 -3.72 -0.93
CA LEU A 15 -17.06 -3.99 -0.55
C LEU A 15 -17.57 -2.73 0.16
N ILE A 16 -18.14 -1.80 -0.60
CA ILE A 16 -18.97 -0.73 -0.04
C ILE A 16 -20.39 -1.29 -0.01
N THR A 17 -20.85 -1.70 1.18
CA THR A 17 -22.27 -1.90 1.44
C THR A 17 -22.90 -0.52 1.57
N SER A 18 -23.67 -0.12 0.56
CA SER A 18 -24.57 1.03 0.61
C SER A 18 -25.77 0.70 1.49
N GLY A 19 -26.00 1.48 2.54
CA GLY A 19 -27.24 1.46 3.30
C GLY A 19 -27.26 2.47 4.44
N GLY A 20 -28.15 3.46 4.36
CA GLY A 20 -28.76 4.05 5.55
C GLY A 20 -28.52 5.55 5.80
N GLN A 21 -29.40 6.36 5.19
CA GLN A 21 -30.11 7.52 5.75
C GLN A 21 -29.38 8.60 6.56
N GLU A 22 -29.45 9.82 6.01
CA GLU A 22 -29.44 11.08 6.74
C GLU A 22 -30.58 11.15 7.77
N THR A 23 -30.23 11.50 9.01
CA THR A 23 -31.09 12.33 9.88
C THR A 23 -30.21 13.24 10.74
N THR A 24 -30.53 14.52 10.67
CA THR A 24 -30.01 15.63 11.46
C THR A 24 -30.26 15.48 12.96
N ALA A 25 -29.25 15.62 13.82
CA ALA A 25 -29.40 16.14 15.18
C ALA A 25 -28.05 16.46 15.87
N THR A 26 -27.88 17.74 16.19
CA THR A 26 -27.17 18.32 17.36
C THR A 26 -25.68 18.06 17.59
N ASP A 27 -24.91 19.12 17.31
CA ASP A 27 -23.73 19.56 18.07
C ASP A 27 -23.96 19.57 19.59
N GLN A 28 -22.84 19.44 20.33
CA GLN A 28 -22.71 19.40 21.80
C GLN A 28 -22.79 18.01 22.46
N ALA A 29 -21.87 17.10 22.10
CA ALA A 29 -21.40 16.05 23.02
C ALA A 29 -20.08 15.39 22.55
N ARG A 30 -19.04 16.18 22.27
CA ARG A 30 -17.68 15.66 22.01
C ARG A 30 -16.60 16.54 22.68
N THR A 31 -16.72 16.69 23.98
CA THR A 31 -15.65 17.19 24.83
C THR A 31 -15.67 16.33 26.08
N PHE A 32 -14.49 15.89 26.54
CA PHE A 32 -14.25 14.90 27.61
C PHE A 32 -14.30 13.43 27.19
N THR A 33 -13.21 12.96 26.57
CA THR A 33 -12.56 11.65 26.87
C THR A 33 -11.28 11.38 26.06
N ASN A 34 -10.85 12.26 25.13
CA ASN A 34 -9.63 12.04 24.33
C ASN A 34 -8.33 12.70 24.85
N SER A 35 -8.33 13.43 25.99
CA SER A 35 -7.12 14.15 26.42
C SER A 35 -6.16 13.35 27.32
N ILE A 36 -6.56 12.17 27.83
CA ILE A 36 -5.75 11.47 28.85
C ILE A 36 -4.83 10.40 28.22
N VAL A 37 -5.15 9.83 27.06
CA VAL A 37 -4.33 8.78 26.41
C VAL A 37 -3.28 9.34 25.43
N ALA A 38 -3.50 10.52 24.85
CA ALA A 38 -2.52 11.17 23.98
C ALA A 38 -1.29 11.71 24.74
N SER A 39 -1.44 12.02 26.04
CA SER A 39 -0.37 12.65 26.84
C SER A 39 0.76 11.68 27.23
N THR A 40 0.50 10.38 27.25
CA THR A 40 1.47 9.34 27.64
C THR A 40 2.33 8.87 26.47
N SER A 41 1.77 8.83 25.25
CA SER A 41 2.51 8.50 24.03
C SER A 41 3.54 9.59 23.70
N ALA A 42 3.14 10.87 23.72
CA ALA A 42 4.07 11.98 23.46
C ALA A 42 5.22 12.09 24.48
N LYS A 43 5.01 11.67 25.74
CA LYS A 43 6.00 11.79 26.82
C LYS A 43 7.16 10.78 26.75
N ARG A 44 7.01 9.63 26.06
CA ARG A 44 8.13 8.70 25.85
C ARG A 44 8.88 8.96 24.54
N PHE A 45 8.20 9.42 23.50
CA PHE A 45 8.84 9.71 22.20
C PHE A 45 9.67 11.00 22.20
N LEU A 46 9.42 11.95 23.11
CA LEU A 46 10.17 13.23 23.21
C LEU A 46 11.34 13.24 24.20
N ARG A 47 11.84 12.09 24.70
CA ARG A 47 12.98 12.05 25.65
C ARG A 47 14.36 11.93 25.00
N ALA A 48 14.47 12.30 23.73
CA ALA A 48 15.74 12.49 23.03
C ALA A 48 15.69 13.81 22.26
N GLY A 49 16.14 14.91 22.89
CA GLY A 49 16.35 16.19 22.22
C GLY A 49 15.66 17.39 22.85
N LYS A 50 15.96 17.71 24.12
CA LYS A 50 15.66 19.04 24.65
C LYS A 50 16.68 19.47 25.70
N SER A 51 17.62 20.31 25.29
CA SER A 51 18.38 21.22 26.14
C SER A 51 18.02 22.65 25.71
N ALA A 52 17.62 23.48 26.67
CA ALA A 52 17.15 24.87 26.54
C ALA A 52 18.23 25.79 25.91
N ALA A 53 17.86 26.61 24.91
CA ALA A 53 17.52 28.06 24.98
C ALA A 53 18.82 28.93 25.07
N GLU A 54 19.10 29.95 24.24
CA GLU A 54 18.34 31.13 23.83
C GLU A 54 19.00 31.79 22.58
N SER A 55 18.32 32.81 22.05
CA SER A 55 18.67 33.70 20.93
C SER A 55 20.10 34.27 20.92
N TYR A 56 20.71 34.43 19.74
CA TYR A 56 21.35 35.68 19.26
C TYR A 56 21.68 35.58 17.75
N SER A 57 21.77 36.75 17.13
CA SER A 57 21.96 37.03 15.70
C SER A 57 23.43 37.22 15.32
N PHE A 58 23.76 36.92 14.05
CA PHE A 58 24.83 37.48 13.20
C PHE A 58 26.28 36.91 13.25
N ASP A 59 26.74 36.55 12.04
CA ASP A 59 28.06 36.52 11.37
C ASP A 59 29.36 35.90 11.94
N ASP A 60 29.93 35.05 11.06
CA ASP A 60 31.31 34.84 10.61
C ASP A 60 32.51 34.56 11.55
N ILE A 61 33.14 33.42 11.22
CA ILE A 61 34.59 33.15 11.00
C ILE A 61 35.54 32.95 12.21
N ASP A 62 35.95 31.67 12.28
CA ASP A 62 37.27 31.07 12.56
C ASP A 62 37.73 30.70 13.99
N ARG A 63 38.50 29.60 13.99
CA ARG A 63 39.37 28.98 15.01
C ARG A 63 38.74 28.06 16.08
N GLY A 64 38.92 26.76 15.82
CA GLY A 64 40.00 26.04 16.51
C GLY A 64 39.68 25.30 17.81
N ASP A 65 39.54 23.99 17.66
CA ASP A 65 40.16 22.93 18.47
C ASP A 65 39.43 22.31 19.69
N ASN A 66 39.46 20.96 19.65
CA ASN A 66 39.38 19.96 20.72
C ASN A 66 38.25 19.98 21.77
N GLY A 67 37.20 19.19 21.52
CA GLY A 67 36.20 18.82 22.55
C GLY A 67 35.39 17.53 22.28
N GLY A 68 35.82 16.68 21.34
CA GLY A 68 35.00 15.56 20.83
C GLY A 68 35.00 14.26 21.65
N GLU A 69 35.99 14.02 22.51
CA GLU A 69 36.17 12.70 23.12
C GLU A 69 35.38 12.46 24.42
N VAL A 70 34.97 13.53 25.12
CA VAL A 70 34.34 13.39 26.44
C VAL A 70 32.82 13.14 26.34
N ALA A 71 32.17 13.62 25.28
CA ALA A 71 30.73 13.41 25.05
C ALA A 71 30.41 11.98 24.55
N ALA A 72 31.34 11.34 23.82
CA ALA A 72 31.18 9.97 23.34
C ALA A 72 31.28 8.94 24.48
N LEU A 73 32.16 9.18 25.47
CA LEU A 73 32.32 8.32 26.65
C LEU A 73 31.15 8.42 27.63
N GLN A 74 30.50 9.59 27.73
CA GLN A 74 29.29 9.75 28.55
C GLN A 74 28.08 9.02 27.95
N LYS A 75 27.93 8.99 26.61
CA LYS A 75 26.91 8.19 25.93
C LYS A 75 27.12 6.67 26.06
N LEU A 76 28.37 6.22 26.17
CA LEU A 76 28.68 4.80 26.38
C LEU A 76 28.30 4.32 27.81
N ASN A 77 28.40 5.22 28.80
CA ASN A 77 28.02 4.91 30.18
C ASN A 77 26.51 4.93 30.42
N SER A 78 25.73 5.75 29.68
CA SER A 78 24.27 5.68 29.72
C SER A 78 23.71 4.38 29.14
N LEU A 79 24.38 3.80 28.12
CA LEU A 79 24.02 2.50 27.54
C LEU A 79 24.32 1.32 28.48
N LYS A 80 25.43 1.35 29.23
CA LYS A 80 25.72 0.37 30.29
C LYS A 80 24.67 0.41 31.41
N THR A 81 24.12 1.59 31.70
CA THR A 81 23.10 1.78 32.72
C THR A 81 21.74 1.24 32.26
N LEU A 82 21.38 1.42 30.98
CA LEU A 82 20.18 0.82 30.36
C LEU A 82 20.22 -0.72 30.39
N ARG A 83 21.37 -1.36 30.12
CA ARG A 83 21.56 -2.82 30.24
C ARG A 83 21.27 -3.34 31.66
N LYS A 84 21.56 -2.54 32.70
CA LYS A 84 21.32 -2.89 34.11
C LYS A 84 19.88 -2.70 34.55
N THR A 85 19.19 -1.69 34.02
CA THR A 85 17.82 -1.35 34.45
C THR A 85 16.78 -2.30 33.82
N PHE A 86 16.96 -2.69 32.55
CA PHE A 86 16.08 -3.64 31.88
C PHE A 86 16.13 -5.06 32.48
N SER A 87 17.27 -5.47 33.03
CA SER A 87 17.43 -6.79 33.65
C SER A 87 16.75 -6.92 35.02
N ARG A 88 16.36 -5.82 35.69
CA ARG A 88 15.93 -5.84 37.10
C ARG A 88 14.42 -5.80 37.31
N THR A 89 13.65 -5.30 36.35
CA THR A 89 12.22 -5.02 36.56
C THR A 89 11.29 -6.21 36.27
N MET A 90 11.75 -7.23 35.53
CA MET A 90 10.92 -8.42 35.21
C MET A 90 11.25 -9.67 36.03
N SER A 91 12.25 -9.62 36.91
CA SER A 91 12.95 -10.81 37.40
C SER A 91 12.59 -11.25 38.84
N ARG A 92 11.48 -10.82 39.45
CA ARG A 92 11.26 -11.11 40.89
C ARG A 92 10.11 -12.06 41.27
N ALA A 93 9.21 -12.45 40.37
CA ALA A 93 8.06 -13.29 40.76
C ALA A 93 8.00 -14.70 40.10
N SER A 94 8.74 -14.98 39.01
CA SER A 94 8.64 -16.26 38.27
C SER A 94 9.84 -17.22 38.37
N ASN A 95 10.97 -16.79 38.95
CA ASN A 95 12.25 -17.52 38.83
C ASN A 95 12.29 -18.88 39.58
N SER A 96 11.47 -19.12 40.60
CA SER A 96 11.68 -20.27 41.50
C SER A 96 11.20 -21.62 40.96
N PHE A 97 10.13 -21.64 40.17
CA PHE A 97 9.54 -22.90 39.67
C PHE A 97 10.04 -23.27 38.27
N SER A 98 10.18 -22.28 37.39
CA SER A 98 10.69 -22.46 36.03
C SER A 98 12.14 -22.95 35.97
N ASP A 99 13.03 -22.40 36.81
CA ASP A 99 14.45 -22.76 36.79
C ASP A 99 14.70 -24.21 37.28
N LYS A 100 13.79 -24.77 38.09
CA LYS A 100 13.85 -26.16 38.56
C LYS A 100 13.34 -27.18 37.53
N VAL A 101 12.43 -26.79 36.64
CA VAL A 101 11.84 -27.69 35.62
C VAL A 101 12.56 -27.60 34.27
N SER A 102 13.29 -26.51 34.02
CA SER A 102 14.06 -26.28 32.78
C SER A 102 14.98 -27.43 32.34
N PRO A 103 15.69 -28.16 33.24
CA PRO A 103 16.57 -29.26 32.84
C PRO A 103 15.84 -30.44 32.18
N LEU A 104 14.57 -30.66 32.54
CA LEU A 104 13.74 -31.80 32.09
C LEU A 104 13.00 -31.51 30.77
N LEU A 105 13.08 -30.28 30.25
CA LEU A 105 12.39 -29.87 29.03
C LEU A 105 13.22 -30.18 27.77
N SER A 106 12.51 -30.47 26.67
CA SER A 106 13.11 -30.44 25.34
C SER A 106 13.67 -29.05 25.03
N MET A 107 14.61 -28.95 24.08
CA MET A 107 15.23 -27.66 23.75
C MET A 107 14.21 -26.60 23.31
N LYS A 108 13.16 -27.03 22.58
CA LYS A 108 12.02 -26.16 22.23
C LYS A 108 11.30 -25.62 23.47
N GLY A 109 11.09 -26.46 24.49
CA GLY A 109 10.51 -26.04 25.77
C GLY A 109 11.42 -25.06 26.53
N LYS A 110 12.73 -25.28 26.53
CA LYS A 110 13.72 -24.37 27.13
C LYS A 110 13.69 -22.99 26.46
N VAL A 111 13.69 -22.95 25.12
CA VAL A 111 13.60 -21.72 24.33
C VAL A 111 12.35 -20.90 24.68
N GLN A 112 11.19 -21.56 24.77
CA GLN A 112 9.94 -20.88 25.15
C GLN A 112 10.03 -20.29 26.56
N VAL A 113 10.56 -21.06 27.52
CA VAL A 113 10.75 -20.63 28.91
C VAL A 113 11.70 -19.43 28.99
N TRP A 114 12.84 -19.49 28.28
CA TRP A 114 13.78 -18.38 28.23
C TRP A 114 13.14 -17.12 27.65
N SER A 115 12.32 -17.26 26.61
CA SER A 115 11.61 -16.16 25.98
C SER A 115 10.61 -15.51 26.95
N ASN A 116 9.76 -16.33 27.60
CA ASN A 116 8.76 -15.87 28.56
C ASN A 116 9.38 -15.18 29.79
N ASN A 117 10.55 -15.64 30.21
CA ASN A 117 11.29 -15.06 31.34
C ASN A 117 12.18 -13.86 30.94
N GLY A 118 12.11 -13.41 29.68
CA GLY A 118 12.86 -12.24 29.20
C GLY A 118 14.38 -12.41 29.30
N LYS A 119 14.90 -13.63 29.09
CA LYS A 119 16.36 -13.85 29.03
C LYS A 119 16.96 -13.10 27.84
N SER A 120 18.21 -12.66 27.96
CA SER A 120 18.88 -11.94 26.88
C SER A 120 19.35 -12.88 25.76
N ILE A 121 19.53 -12.32 24.57
CA ILE A 121 20.16 -13.01 23.44
C ILE A 121 21.54 -13.56 23.83
N ASP A 122 22.38 -12.76 24.51
CA ASP A 122 23.69 -13.20 25.01
C ASP A 122 23.59 -14.45 25.90
N PHE A 123 22.59 -14.50 26.78
CA PHE A 123 22.37 -15.65 27.65
C PHE A 123 22.04 -16.89 26.82
N VAL A 124 21.16 -16.77 25.83
CA VAL A 124 20.77 -17.89 24.96
C VAL A 124 21.94 -18.36 24.09
N LYS A 125 22.71 -17.44 23.48
CA LYS A 125 23.92 -17.78 22.71
C LYS A 125 24.90 -18.59 23.57
N LYS A 126 25.10 -18.18 24.83
CA LYS A 126 25.96 -18.91 25.79
C LYS A 126 25.39 -20.26 26.21
N GLN A 127 24.08 -20.37 26.45
CA GLN A 127 23.45 -21.65 26.82
C GLN A 127 23.46 -22.66 25.68
N LEU A 128 23.34 -22.19 24.45
CA LEU A 128 23.43 -23.01 23.23
C LEU A 128 24.89 -23.27 22.81
N LYS A 129 25.88 -22.67 23.50
CA LYS A 129 27.31 -22.83 23.23
C LYS A 129 27.69 -22.56 21.77
N LEU A 130 27.05 -21.56 21.15
CA LEU A 130 27.19 -21.31 19.71
C LEU A 130 28.64 -21.03 19.28
N ASP A 131 29.48 -20.56 20.19
CA ASP A 131 30.91 -20.29 20.01
C ASP A 131 31.80 -21.54 20.00
N LEU A 132 31.30 -22.67 20.50
CA LEU A 132 32.05 -23.93 20.64
C LEU A 132 31.62 -25.02 19.65
N LEU A 133 30.52 -24.82 18.94
CA LEU A 133 29.94 -25.81 18.03
C LEU A 133 30.41 -25.59 16.59
N THR A 134 30.47 -26.67 15.81
CA THR A 134 30.75 -26.63 14.37
C THR A 134 29.83 -27.61 13.62
N GLY A 135 29.77 -27.52 12.29
CA GLY A 135 29.02 -28.45 11.45
C GLY A 135 27.52 -28.54 11.76
N ASP A 136 27.00 -29.76 11.81
CA ASP A 136 25.57 -30.04 12.01
C ASP A 136 25.08 -29.62 13.40
N GLU A 137 25.94 -29.75 14.43
CA GLU A 137 25.60 -29.36 15.79
C GLU A 137 25.37 -27.85 15.90
N LEU A 138 26.24 -27.06 15.25
CA LEU A 138 26.06 -25.61 15.15
C LEU A 138 24.76 -25.28 14.41
N THR A 139 24.48 -25.96 13.31
CA THR A 139 23.26 -25.74 12.51
C THR A 139 21.98 -25.98 13.32
N GLN A 140 21.94 -27.06 14.12
CA GLN A 140 20.81 -27.35 15.00
C GLN A 140 20.68 -26.32 16.13
N ALA A 141 21.79 -25.92 16.74
CA ALA A 141 21.79 -24.90 17.79
C ALA A 141 21.33 -23.52 17.26
N LEU A 142 21.74 -23.17 16.04
CA LEU A 142 21.32 -21.96 15.35
C LEU A 142 19.82 -21.93 15.07
N LYS A 143 19.19 -23.08 14.75
CA LYS A 143 17.73 -23.17 14.61
C LYS A 143 17.01 -22.83 15.92
N HIS A 144 17.49 -23.35 17.05
CA HIS A 144 16.91 -23.02 18.36
C HIS A 144 17.12 -21.56 18.77
N TYR A 145 18.25 -20.99 18.36
CA TYR A 145 18.49 -19.56 18.48
C TYR A 145 17.49 -18.75 17.65
N ASP A 146 17.24 -19.14 16.39
CA ASP A 146 16.27 -18.46 15.51
C ASP A 146 14.84 -18.58 16.05
N ASP A 147 14.46 -19.75 16.56
CA ASP A 147 13.18 -19.96 17.24
C ASP A 147 13.03 -19.00 18.44
N PHE A 148 14.09 -18.84 19.23
CA PHE A 148 14.09 -17.93 20.37
C PHE A 148 13.90 -16.47 19.93
N VAL A 149 14.65 -16.01 18.94
CA VAL A 149 14.56 -14.62 18.45
C VAL A 149 13.19 -14.35 17.83
N THR A 150 12.62 -15.31 17.09
CA THR A 150 11.27 -15.23 16.53
C THR A 150 10.22 -15.00 17.63
N LEU A 151 10.34 -15.69 18.77
CA LEU A 151 9.45 -15.49 19.92
C LEU A 151 9.64 -14.12 20.59
N GLN A 152 10.80 -13.47 20.43
CA GLN A 152 11.07 -12.15 20.97
C GLN A 152 10.48 -11.02 20.12
N LEU A 153 10.33 -11.19 18.80
CA LEU A 153 9.80 -10.16 17.90
C LEU A 153 8.47 -9.53 18.37
N PRO A 154 7.40 -10.30 18.71
CA PRO A 154 6.16 -9.72 19.21
C PRO A 154 6.34 -9.06 20.59
N ILE A 155 7.27 -9.55 21.42
CA ILE A 155 7.58 -8.96 22.73
C ILE A 155 8.25 -7.60 22.55
N TRP A 156 9.23 -7.50 21.65
CA TRP A 156 9.92 -6.25 21.31
C TRP A 156 8.95 -5.21 20.74
N THR A 157 8.08 -5.64 19.83
CA THR A 157 7.02 -4.80 19.25
C THR A 157 6.07 -4.30 20.34
N ARG A 158 5.54 -5.19 21.20
CA ARG A 158 4.65 -4.83 22.31
C ARG A 158 5.31 -3.86 23.30
N ASN A 159 6.60 -4.06 23.55
CA ASN A 159 7.38 -3.20 24.43
C ASN A 159 7.83 -1.89 23.74
N LYS A 160 7.49 -1.70 22.46
CA LYS A 160 7.82 -0.53 21.65
C LYS A 160 9.32 -0.26 21.57
N LEU A 161 10.11 -1.32 21.40
CA LEU A 161 11.54 -1.16 21.14
C LEU A 161 11.74 -0.37 19.84
N THR A 162 12.72 0.50 19.85
CA THR A 162 13.20 1.23 18.67
C THR A 162 14.05 0.32 17.78
N PRO A 163 14.18 0.62 16.47
CA PRO A 163 15.07 -0.12 15.58
C PRO A 163 16.51 -0.21 16.12
N ASP A 164 17.03 0.87 16.67
CA ASP A 164 18.37 0.91 17.29
C ASP A 164 18.49 -0.02 18.51
N GLU A 165 17.46 -0.09 19.35
CA GLU A 165 17.44 -1.03 20.48
C GLU A 165 17.42 -2.49 20.00
N VAL A 166 16.68 -2.79 18.93
CA VAL A 166 16.67 -4.15 18.36
C VAL A 166 18.01 -4.49 17.73
N LEU A 167 18.65 -3.56 17.01
CA LEU A 167 20.02 -3.74 16.52
C LEU A 167 20.99 -4.02 17.67
N ALA A 168 20.87 -3.30 18.79
CA ALA A 168 21.69 -3.55 19.97
C ALA A 168 21.42 -4.94 20.59
N GLN A 169 20.16 -5.38 20.68
CA GLN A 169 19.82 -6.73 21.18
C GLN A 169 20.40 -7.83 20.30
N LEU A 170 20.39 -7.64 18.98
CA LEU A 170 20.93 -8.58 18.01
C LEU A 170 22.46 -8.50 17.90
N GLY A 171 23.11 -7.53 18.55
CA GLY A 171 24.56 -7.32 18.44
C GLY A 171 24.99 -6.74 17.08
N LEU A 172 24.08 -6.05 16.38
CA LEU A 172 24.29 -5.43 15.08
C LEU A 172 24.66 -3.95 15.17
N GLN A 173 24.74 -3.40 16.39
CA GLN A 173 25.19 -2.04 16.67
C GLN A 173 26.51 -1.72 15.95
N GLY A 174 26.55 -0.58 15.25
CA GLY A 174 27.75 -0.08 14.57
C GLY A 174 28.02 -0.71 13.20
N LEU A 175 27.26 -1.75 12.81
CA LEU A 175 27.27 -2.24 11.44
C LEU A 175 26.43 -1.33 10.54
N SER A 176 26.86 -1.16 9.29
CA SER A 176 26.12 -0.40 8.28
C SER A 176 26.35 -0.96 6.87
N GLY A 177 25.52 -0.53 5.92
CA GLY A 177 25.65 -0.92 4.51
C GLY A 177 25.67 -2.44 4.31
N THR A 178 26.60 -2.92 3.49
CA THR A 178 26.77 -4.34 3.17
C THR A 178 27.12 -5.17 4.41
N ALA A 179 27.93 -4.65 5.33
CA ALA A 179 28.31 -5.37 6.55
C ALA A 179 27.11 -5.67 7.46
N LEU A 180 26.13 -4.75 7.51
CA LEU A 180 24.88 -4.99 8.22
C LEU A 180 24.01 -6.02 7.48
N ILE A 181 23.77 -5.81 6.19
CA ILE A 181 22.84 -6.63 5.40
C ILE A 181 23.32 -8.08 5.26
N SER A 182 24.63 -8.31 5.17
CA SER A 182 25.22 -9.64 5.08
C SER A 182 25.32 -10.37 6.43
N ASN A 183 25.03 -9.71 7.55
CA ASN A 183 25.05 -10.36 8.85
C ASN A 183 23.86 -11.32 8.98
N ARG A 184 24.10 -12.55 9.46
CA ARG A 184 23.05 -13.56 9.66
C ARG A 184 21.89 -13.06 10.52
N ASP A 185 22.18 -12.31 11.57
CA ASP A 185 21.16 -11.85 12.51
C ASP A 185 20.33 -10.68 11.93
N PHE A 186 20.71 -10.13 10.76
CA PHE A 186 19.94 -9.09 10.07
C PHE A 186 18.55 -9.58 9.62
N GLN A 187 18.38 -10.87 9.31
CA GLN A 187 17.06 -11.41 8.95
C GLN A 187 16.03 -11.19 10.08
N HIS A 188 16.46 -11.30 11.33
CA HIS A 188 15.59 -11.10 12.50
C HIS A 188 15.23 -9.63 12.68
N TYR A 189 16.17 -8.73 12.39
CA TYR A 189 15.90 -7.31 12.33
C TYR A 189 14.92 -6.97 11.20
N ASP A 190 15.09 -7.59 10.02
CA ASP A 190 14.19 -7.41 8.88
C ASP A 190 12.75 -7.83 9.20
N ASP A 191 12.57 -8.97 9.86
CA ASP A 191 11.27 -9.46 10.29
C ASP A 191 10.63 -8.60 11.39
N PHE A 192 11.44 -8.11 12.34
CA PHE A 192 11.00 -7.09 13.29
C PHE A 192 10.47 -5.85 12.56
N MET A 193 11.25 -5.30 11.62
CA MET A 193 10.91 -4.05 10.94
C MET A 193 9.65 -4.16 10.10
N LYS A 194 9.45 -5.26 9.35
CA LYS A 194 8.19 -5.51 8.61
C LYS A 194 6.97 -5.47 9.53
N THR A 195 7.08 -6.05 10.72
CA THR A 195 5.99 -6.02 11.72
C THR A 195 5.80 -4.61 12.29
N GLN A 196 6.90 -3.94 12.63
CA GLN A 196 6.89 -2.64 13.28
C GLN A 196 6.30 -1.54 12.38
N ILE A 197 6.60 -1.56 11.08
CA ILE A 197 6.04 -0.63 10.09
C ILE A 197 4.52 -0.70 10.04
N LEU A 198 3.94 -1.90 10.10
CA LEU A 198 2.49 -2.08 10.15
C LEU A 198 1.88 -1.52 11.44
N VAL A 199 2.59 -1.64 12.56
CA VAL A 199 2.18 -1.03 13.84
C VAL A 199 2.22 0.50 13.75
N TRP A 200 3.33 1.07 13.27
CA TRP A 200 3.43 2.52 13.03
C TRP A 200 2.33 3.01 12.08
N GLY A 201 1.97 2.20 11.08
CA GLY A 201 0.91 2.53 10.16
C GLY A 201 -0.48 2.63 10.81
N LYS A 202 -0.77 1.69 11.72
CA LYS A 202 -2.00 1.67 12.53
C LYS A 202 -2.04 2.82 13.54
N GLU A 203 -0.90 3.15 14.15
CA GLU A 203 -0.78 4.24 15.13
C GLU A 203 -0.73 5.64 14.47
N ASP A 204 -0.78 5.71 13.13
CA ASP A 204 -0.73 6.97 12.36
C ASP A 204 0.53 7.79 12.68
N LEU A 205 1.67 7.10 12.78
CA LEU A 205 2.95 7.72 13.11
C LEU A 205 3.26 8.87 12.12
N PRO A 206 3.65 10.06 12.59
CA PRO A 206 4.08 11.13 11.70
C PRO A 206 5.28 10.73 10.83
N VAL A 207 5.31 11.23 9.59
CA VAL A 207 6.36 10.92 8.62
C VAL A 207 7.76 11.28 9.15
N ASP A 208 7.90 12.42 9.82
CA ASP A 208 9.18 12.86 10.38
C ASP A 208 9.65 11.96 11.53
N ASP A 209 8.72 11.48 12.35
CA ASP A 209 9.02 10.56 13.44
C ASP A 209 9.51 9.22 12.88
N ALA A 210 8.91 8.73 11.79
CA ALA A 210 9.38 7.53 11.10
C ALA A 210 10.81 7.72 10.55
N VAL A 211 11.11 8.88 9.97
CA VAL A 211 12.46 9.21 9.47
C VAL A 211 13.49 9.20 10.61
N VAL A 212 13.14 9.75 11.78
CA VAL A 212 14.01 9.74 12.97
C VAL A 212 14.20 8.33 13.51
N LEU A 213 13.12 7.55 13.67
CA LEU A 213 13.18 6.19 14.20
C LEU A 213 13.98 5.23 13.32
N LEU A 214 14.00 5.48 12.01
CA LEU A 214 14.79 4.72 11.04
C LEU A 214 16.24 5.21 10.92
N GLY A 215 16.62 6.29 11.63
CA GLY A 215 17.94 6.89 11.55
C GLY A 215 18.23 7.58 10.23
N LEU A 216 17.19 8.00 9.49
CA LEU A 216 17.31 8.59 8.15
C LEU A 216 17.38 10.13 8.18
N ASN A 217 17.11 10.75 9.33
CA ASN A 217 17.08 12.20 9.50
C ASN A 217 18.45 12.87 9.35
N THR A 218 19.54 12.14 9.61
CA THR A 218 20.92 12.63 9.46
C THR A 218 21.47 12.44 8.05
N LEU A 219 20.77 11.70 7.19
CA LEU A 219 21.19 11.39 5.83
C LEU A 219 20.43 12.26 4.83
N THR A 220 21.06 12.63 3.72
CA THR A 220 20.46 13.41 2.63
C THR A 220 20.76 12.79 1.27
N GLY A 221 20.00 13.18 0.23
CA GLY A 221 20.25 12.76 -1.14
C GLY A 221 20.31 11.23 -1.32
N ASN A 222 21.34 10.77 -2.05
CA ASN A 222 21.55 9.34 -2.31
C ASN A 222 21.95 8.57 -1.04
N ALA A 223 22.71 9.19 -0.12
CA ALA A 223 23.09 8.53 1.12
C ALA A 223 21.88 8.07 1.94
N ARG A 224 20.78 8.84 1.92
CA ARG A 224 19.53 8.42 2.56
C ARG A 224 18.91 7.22 1.85
N LYS A 225 18.91 7.20 0.50
CA LYS A 225 18.31 6.12 -0.30
C LYS A 225 19.10 4.81 -0.23
N ASP A 226 20.41 4.91 -0.08
CA ASP A 226 21.32 3.76 0.01
C ASP A 226 21.38 3.18 1.44
N ALA A 227 20.77 3.84 2.41
CA ALA A 227 20.70 3.35 3.79
C ALA A 227 19.87 2.06 3.88
N ALA A 228 20.35 1.08 4.65
CA ALA A 228 19.67 -0.21 4.82
C ALA A 228 18.21 -0.08 5.30
N ASN A 229 17.92 0.95 6.10
CA ASN A 229 16.60 1.22 6.65
C ASN A 229 15.66 1.97 5.70
N TYR A 230 16.15 2.50 4.57
CA TYR A 230 15.33 3.29 3.65
C TYR A 230 14.17 2.48 3.05
N LYS A 231 14.38 1.20 2.74
CA LYS A 231 13.30 0.33 2.24
C LYS A 231 12.08 0.28 3.17
N TYR A 232 12.31 0.35 4.48
CA TYR A 232 11.24 0.35 5.49
C TYR A 232 10.48 1.68 5.52
N TYR A 233 11.16 2.78 5.23
CA TYR A 233 10.51 4.08 5.06
C TYR A 233 9.60 4.08 3.83
N GLU A 234 10.06 3.50 2.71
CA GLU A 234 9.24 3.39 1.50
C GLU A 234 8.02 2.50 1.72
N GLU A 235 8.18 1.37 2.41
CA GLU A 235 7.08 0.47 2.78
C GLU A 235 6.08 1.16 3.72
N PHE A 236 6.58 1.88 4.73
CA PHE A 236 5.76 2.67 5.63
C PHE A 236 4.92 3.71 4.88
N LEU A 237 5.55 4.51 4.01
CA LEU A 237 4.84 5.50 3.20
C LEU A 237 3.86 4.84 2.24
N GLY A 238 4.23 3.74 1.59
CA GLY A 238 3.32 2.97 0.73
C GLY A 238 2.03 2.57 1.45
N ASN A 239 2.16 2.04 2.67
CA ASN A 239 1.01 1.69 3.52
C ASN A 239 0.17 2.90 3.92
N GLN A 240 0.83 4.03 4.26
CA GLN A 240 0.14 5.29 4.55
C GLN A 240 -0.66 5.80 3.35
N LEU A 241 -0.08 5.79 2.15
CA LEU A 241 -0.75 6.26 0.94
C LEU A 241 -2.03 5.47 0.64
N VAL A 242 -2.00 4.14 0.83
CA VAL A 242 -3.18 3.29 0.66
C VAL A 242 -4.25 3.68 1.68
N LYS A 243 -3.89 3.78 2.96
CA LYS A 243 -4.81 4.18 4.03
C LYS A 243 -5.42 5.56 3.79
N TRP A 244 -4.62 6.55 3.41
CA TRP A 244 -5.09 7.92 3.10
C TRP A 244 -6.02 7.94 1.89
N LEU A 245 -5.76 7.09 0.88
CA LEU A 245 -6.64 6.95 -0.27
C LEU A 245 -7.99 6.35 0.12
N GLU A 246 -7.99 5.29 0.93
CA GLU A 246 -9.18 4.60 1.44
C GLU A 246 -10.03 5.51 2.33
N ASN A 247 -9.40 6.27 3.22
CA ASN A 247 -10.07 7.25 4.07
C ASN A 247 -10.63 8.45 3.29
N GLY A 248 -10.20 8.64 2.04
CA GLY A 248 -10.65 9.74 1.22
C GLY A 248 -9.93 11.06 1.49
N ASP A 249 -8.79 11.04 2.19
CA ASP A 249 -8.01 12.23 2.60
C ASP A 249 -7.78 13.21 1.44
N GLU A 250 -7.86 14.51 1.71
CA GLU A 250 -7.71 15.54 0.69
C GLU A 250 -6.24 15.73 0.28
N VAL A 251 -6.03 16.34 -0.89
CA VAL A 251 -4.70 16.52 -1.48
C VAL A 251 -3.79 17.37 -0.58
N ASP A 252 -4.34 18.43 0.00
CA ASP A 252 -3.58 19.38 0.84
C ASP A 252 -3.14 18.73 2.16
N ASP A 253 -3.98 17.85 2.74
CA ASP A 253 -3.63 17.10 3.94
C ASP A 253 -2.44 16.16 3.69
N VAL A 254 -2.46 15.44 2.57
CA VAL A 254 -1.37 14.53 2.20
C VAL A 254 -0.10 15.31 1.85
N LEU A 255 -0.23 16.46 1.18
CA LEU A 255 0.88 17.36 0.90
C LEU A 255 1.54 17.83 2.20
N ALA A 256 0.75 18.23 3.20
CA ALA A 256 1.22 18.63 4.52
C ALA A 256 1.86 17.47 5.30
N ARG A 257 1.27 16.26 5.28
CA ARG A 257 1.83 15.06 5.93
C ARG A 257 3.17 14.65 5.33
N LEU A 258 3.34 14.81 4.02
CA LEU A 258 4.59 14.50 3.31
C LEU A 258 5.64 15.63 3.38
N LYS A 259 5.33 16.73 4.08
CA LYS A 259 6.19 17.91 4.24
C LYS A 259 6.61 18.56 2.93
N LEU A 260 5.68 18.55 1.98
CA LEU A 260 5.88 19.18 0.68
C LEU A 260 5.49 20.65 0.78
N SER A 261 6.30 21.52 0.17
CA SER A 261 5.95 22.92 -0.07
C SER A 261 5.70 23.11 -1.56
N GLU A 262 4.80 24.01 -1.95
CA GLU A 262 4.51 24.26 -3.38
C GLU A 262 5.74 24.75 -4.16
N ARG A 263 6.65 25.49 -3.50
CA ARG A 263 7.84 26.08 -4.12
C ARG A 263 8.87 25.03 -4.55
N ASP A 264 9.08 24.01 -3.70
CA ASP A 264 10.15 23.02 -3.89
C ASP A 264 9.62 21.59 -4.08
N ILE A 265 8.31 21.46 -4.35
CA ILE A 265 7.61 20.18 -4.41
C ILE A 265 8.31 19.17 -5.33
N LEU A 266 8.86 19.62 -6.46
CA LEU A 266 9.46 18.74 -7.47
C LEU A 266 10.81 18.15 -7.04
N ALA A 267 11.56 18.85 -6.17
CA ALA A 267 12.87 18.43 -5.71
C ALA A 267 12.80 17.63 -4.39
N HIS A 268 11.67 17.69 -3.70
CA HIS A 268 11.52 17.05 -2.39
C HIS A 268 11.62 15.52 -2.47
N PRO A 269 12.32 14.83 -1.54
CA PRO A 269 12.46 13.38 -1.55
C PRO A 269 11.12 12.62 -1.56
N ASN A 270 10.09 13.19 -0.92
CA ASN A 270 8.77 12.57 -0.82
C ASN A 270 7.85 12.83 -2.03
N TYR A 271 8.33 13.56 -3.05
CA TYR A 271 7.49 13.93 -4.18
C TYR A 271 6.98 12.74 -5.01
N SER A 272 7.78 11.68 -5.12
CA SER A 272 7.39 10.44 -5.79
C SER A 272 6.13 9.84 -5.17
N PHE A 273 6.08 9.76 -3.83
CA PHE A 273 4.94 9.25 -3.07
C PHE A 273 3.69 10.09 -3.29
N TYR A 274 3.82 11.42 -3.22
CA TYR A 274 2.72 12.34 -3.53
C TYR A 274 2.21 12.15 -4.96
N LYS A 275 3.11 12.07 -5.94
CA LYS A 275 2.76 11.84 -7.34
C LYS A 275 1.97 10.53 -7.53
N ASP A 276 2.32 9.47 -6.80
CA ASP A 276 1.63 8.20 -6.89
C ASP A 276 0.26 8.23 -6.20
N PHE A 277 0.15 8.90 -5.05
CA PHE A 277 -1.12 9.21 -4.41
C PHE A 277 -2.07 9.97 -5.34
N ILE A 278 -1.61 11.05 -5.97
CA ILE A 278 -2.43 11.84 -6.89
C ILE A 278 -2.89 10.99 -8.07
N LYS A 279 -2.01 10.20 -8.70
CA LYS A 279 -2.42 9.27 -9.78
C LYS A 279 -3.50 8.29 -9.33
N ALA A 280 -3.46 7.83 -8.07
CA ALA A 280 -4.50 6.96 -7.52
C ALA A 280 -5.82 7.73 -7.32
N LYS A 281 -5.78 8.94 -6.73
CA LYS A 281 -6.93 9.85 -6.60
C LYS A 281 -7.58 10.17 -7.94
N LEU A 282 -6.81 10.45 -8.98
CA LEU A 282 -7.34 10.68 -10.33
C LEU A 282 -8.21 9.52 -10.81
N ARG A 283 -7.84 8.27 -10.51
CA ARG A 283 -8.65 7.10 -10.88
C ARG A 283 -9.92 7.00 -10.05
N VAL A 284 -9.83 7.26 -8.75
CA VAL A 284 -11.00 7.28 -7.85
C VAL A 284 -11.99 8.37 -8.27
N TRP A 285 -11.52 9.57 -8.58
CA TRP A 285 -12.34 10.67 -9.06
C TRP A 285 -12.98 10.38 -10.41
N ALA A 286 -12.24 9.77 -11.35
CA ALA A 286 -12.81 9.33 -12.61
C ALA A 286 -13.91 8.28 -12.42
N MET A 287 -13.71 7.32 -11.50
CA MET A 287 -14.71 6.30 -11.20
C MET A 287 -16.00 6.89 -10.61
N LYS A 288 -15.88 7.99 -9.86
CA LYS A 288 -17.01 8.76 -9.29
C LYS A 288 -17.55 9.84 -10.24
N ASP A 289 -17.11 9.87 -11.50
CA ASP A 289 -17.49 10.85 -12.52
C ASP A 289 -17.35 12.32 -12.06
N VAL A 290 -16.30 12.61 -11.29
CA VAL A 290 -16.02 13.96 -10.82
C VAL A 290 -15.63 14.85 -12.01
N ASP A 291 -16.24 16.02 -12.14
CA ASP A 291 -15.96 16.88 -13.28
C ASP A 291 -14.55 17.53 -13.20
N PRO A 292 -13.94 17.91 -14.34
CA PRO A 292 -12.60 18.50 -14.36
C PRO A 292 -12.45 19.78 -13.53
N THR A 293 -13.49 20.60 -13.37
CA THR A 293 -13.42 21.84 -12.58
C THR A 293 -13.33 21.50 -11.10
N THR A 294 -14.11 20.54 -10.63
CA THR A 294 -14.01 20.02 -9.27
C THR A 294 -12.65 19.39 -9.00
N VAL A 295 -12.10 18.63 -9.96
CA VAL A 295 -10.74 18.08 -9.84
C VAL A 295 -9.67 19.17 -9.79
N GLN A 296 -9.80 20.24 -10.59
CA GLN A 296 -8.89 21.39 -10.53
C GLN A 296 -8.88 22.00 -9.13
N ASN A 297 -10.05 22.24 -8.54
CA ASN A 297 -10.18 22.78 -7.18
C ASN A 297 -9.56 21.84 -6.15
N LYS A 298 -9.83 20.53 -6.24
CA LYS A 298 -9.26 19.51 -5.35
C LYS A 298 -7.75 19.33 -5.47
N LEU A 299 -7.14 19.84 -6.55
CA LEU A 299 -5.69 19.87 -6.74
C LEU A 299 -5.05 21.17 -6.26
N GLY A 300 -5.79 22.01 -5.52
CA GLY A 300 -5.34 23.31 -4.99
C GLY A 300 -5.32 24.43 -6.03
N MET A 301 -5.84 24.21 -7.24
CA MET A 301 -5.75 25.17 -8.35
C MET A 301 -7.05 25.97 -8.56
N GLY A 302 -7.85 26.10 -7.51
CA GLY A 302 -9.12 26.81 -7.56
C GLY A 302 -8.94 28.27 -7.98
N GLY A 303 -9.76 28.74 -8.92
CA GLY A 303 -9.71 30.11 -9.41
C GLY A 303 -8.54 30.44 -10.36
N LEU A 304 -7.54 29.57 -10.51
CA LEU A 304 -6.45 29.76 -11.46
C LEU A 304 -6.93 29.55 -12.91
N ARG A 305 -6.46 30.41 -13.83
CA ARG A 305 -6.75 30.34 -15.27
C ARG A 305 -5.55 30.75 -16.11
N GLY A 306 -5.57 30.37 -17.39
CA GLY A 306 -4.52 30.71 -18.36
C GLY A 306 -3.13 30.31 -17.89
N GLU A 307 -2.16 31.21 -18.10
CA GLU A 307 -0.76 30.96 -17.76
C GLU A 307 -0.52 30.65 -16.28
N ALA A 308 -1.29 31.28 -15.37
CA ALA A 308 -1.18 31.01 -13.93
C ALA A 308 -1.58 29.57 -13.58
N LEU A 309 -2.58 29.02 -14.27
CA LEU A 309 -2.97 27.62 -14.12
C LEU A 309 -1.91 26.69 -14.70
N GLU A 310 -1.42 26.97 -15.89
CA GLU A 310 -0.45 26.11 -16.60
C GLU A 310 0.90 26.00 -15.89
N ARG A 311 1.32 27.06 -15.18
CA ARG A 311 2.57 27.08 -14.38
C ARG A 311 2.45 26.33 -13.05
N HIS A 312 1.25 25.96 -12.61
CA HIS A 312 1.06 25.32 -11.31
C HIS A 312 1.64 23.88 -11.29
N PRO A 313 2.35 23.43 -10.23
CA PRO A 313 2.98 22.10 -10.19
C PRO A 313 2.02 20.92 -10.39
N ASN A 314 0.75 21.09 -10.02
CA ASN A 314 -0.29 20.09 -10.17
C ASN A 314 -1.01 20.11 -11.53
N TYR A 315 -0.75 21.10 -12.41
CA TYR A 315 -1.45 21.24 -13.69
C TYR A 315 -1.34 19.99 -14.57
N LYS A 316 -0.16 19.37 -14.61
CA LYS A 316 0.07 18.11 -15.33
C LYS A 316 -0.82 16.95 -14.90
N PHE A 317 -1.35 16.97 -13.67
CA PHE A 317 -2.29 15.97 -13.20
C PHE A 317 -3.70 16.27 -13.72
N LEU A 318 -4.09 17.54 -13.77
CA LEU A 318 -5.35 17.99 -14.37
C LEU A 318 -5.39 17.71 -15.88
N ASP A 319 -4.35 18.07 -16.64
CA ASP A 319 -4.26 17.77 -18.08
C ASP A 319 -4.36 16.25 -18.33
N ARG A 320 -3.64 15.46 -17.53
CA ARG A 320 -3.74 14.00 -17.57
C ARG A 320 -5.15 13.50 -17.27
N TYR A 321 -5.81 14.07 -16.26
CA TYR A 321 -7.18 13.71 -15.89
C TYR A 321 -8.13 13.97 -17.05
N ILE A 322 -8.12 15.18 -17.62
CA ILE A 322 -8.97 15.57 -18.75
C ILE A 322 -8.81 14.59 -19.92
N ARG A 323 -7.57 14.24 -20.29
CA ARG A 323 -7.28 13.33 -21.40
C ARG A 323 -7.67 11.87 -21.12
N LYS A 324 -7.57 11.41 -19.87
CA LYS A 324 -7.68 9.98 -19.51
C LYS A 324 -8.89 9.63 -18.67
N ARG A 325 -9.77 10.58 -18.31
CA ARG A 325 -10.88 10.35 -17.36
C ARG A 325 -11.74 9.15 -17.75
N PHE A 326 -12.14 9.04 -19.01
CA PHE A 326 -12.99 7.94 -19.47
C PHE A 326 -12.24 6.61 -19.44
N THR A 327 -10.96 6.60 -19.82
CA THR A 327 -10.12 5.39 -19.69
C THR A 327 -9.99 4.96 -18.23
N TYR A 328 -9.77 5.89 -17.30
CA TYR A 328 -9.68 5.57 -15.87
C TYR A 328 -10.98 5.04 -15.29
N GLN A 329 -12.10 5.63 -15.69
CA GLN A 329 -13.42 5.18 -15.30
C GLN A 329 -13.69 3.77 -15.83
N GLU A 330 -13.49 3.54 -17.12
CA GLU A 330 -13.67 2.23 -17.76
C GLU A 330 -12.72 1.15 -17.20
N ASP A 331 -11.46 1.49 -16.90
CA ASP A 331 -10.51 0.59 -16.22
C ASP A 331 -10.95 0.28 -14.79
N GLY A 332 -11.54 1.24 -14.09
CA GLY A 332 -12.08 1.06 -12.74
C GLY A 332 -13.29 0.12 -12.74
N MET A 333 -14.24 0.33 -13.66
CA MET A 333 -15.41 -0.52 -13.86
C MET A 333 -15.00 -1.97 -14.15
N LEU A 334 -14.02 -2.18 -15.03
CA LEU A 334 -13.51 -3.51 -15.37
C LEU A 334 -12.85 -4.19 -14.16
N LYS A 335 -12.06 -3.45 -13.37
CA LYS A 335 -11.42 -3.99 -12.15
C LYS A 335 -12.42 -4.37 -11.07
N GLN A 336 -13.55 -3.68 -10.99
CA GLN A 336 -14.65 -4.04 -10.09
C GLN A 336 -15.48 -5.23 -10.60
N GLY A 337 -15.19 -5.74 -11.80
CA GLY A 337 -15.94 -6.85 -12.39
C GLY A 337 -17.33 -6.45 -12.87
N LEU A 338 -17.60 -5.16 -13.10
CA LEU A 338 -18.90 -4.72 -13.61
C LEU A 338 -19.15 -5.31 -15.00
N THR A 339 -20.27 -6.01 -15.17
CA THR A 339 -20.61 -6.65 -16.44
C THR A 339 -21.03 -5.61 -17.48
N THR A 340 -21.06 -5.97 -18.77
CA THR A 340 -21.63 -5.06 -19.79
C THR A 340 -23.07 -4.68 -19.45
N PHE A 341 -23.84 -5.60 -18.87
CA PHE A 341 -25.22 -5.33 -18.48
C PHE A 341 -25.34 -4.35 -17.31
N ASP A 342 -24.39 -4.37 -16.36
CA ASP A 342 -24.36 -3.37 -15.29
C ASP A 342 -24.11 -1.97 -15.84
N ILE A 343 -23.22 -1.85 -16.82
CA ILE A 343 -22.97 -0.58 -17.51
C ILE A 343 -24.16 -0.16 -18.38
N TRP A 344 -24.83 -1.11 -19.04
CA TRP A 344 -26.07 -0.86 -19.78
C TRP A 344 -27.16 -0.23 -18.90
N LYS A 345 -27.35 -0.77 -17.69
CA LYS A 345 -28.29 -0.24 -16.68
C LYS A 345 -27.82 1.12 -16.15
N MET A 346 -26.57 1.22 -15.74
CA MET A 346 -26.01 2.43 -15.12
C MET A 346 -26.04 3.64 -16.07
N LEU A 347 -25.79 3.43 -17.36
CA LEU A 347 -25.90 4.46 -18.39
C LEU A 347 -27.35 4.66 -18.87
N GLU A 348 -28.31 3.88 -18.37
CA GLU A 348 -29.72 3.90 -18.78
C GLU A 348 -29.93 3.77 -20.30
N VAL A 349 -29.09 2.98 -20.98
CA VAL A 349 -29.10 2.87 -22.45
C VAL A 349 -30.47 2.41 -22.97
N TYR A 350 -31.15 1.55 -22.21
CA TYR A 350 -32.49 1.04 -22.49
C TYR A 350 -33.57 2.13 -22.56
N ARG A 351 -33.39 3.27 -21.89
CA ARG A 351 -34.34 4.39 -21.92
C ARG A 351 -34.26 5.19 -23.22
N ILE A 352 -33.16 5.04 -23.97
CA ILE A 352 -32.97 5.74 -25.24
C ILE A 352 -33.72 4.98 -26.33
N LYS A 353 -34.61 5.70 -27.02
CA LYS A 353 -35.39 5.17 -28.15
C LYS A 353 -34.46 4.54 -29.19
N ASN A 354 -34.81 3.34 -29.65
CA ASN A 354 -33.97 2.55 -30.57
C ASN A 354 -33.54 3.34 -31.83
N THR A 355 -34.44 4.17 -32.37
CA THR A 355 -34.19 4.97 -33.58
C THR A 355 -33.04 5.98 -33.47
N VAL A 356 -32.71 6.44 -32.26
CA VAL A 356 -31.63 7.42 -32.01
C VAL A 356 -30.54 6.89 -31.07
N ARG A 357 -30.70 5.65 -30.58
CA ARG A 357 -29.77 5.05 -29.61
C ARG A 357 -28.35 5.02 -30.13
N LYS A 358 -28.15 4.52 -31.35
CA LYS A 358 -26.81 4.32 -31.94
C LYS A 358 -26.00 5.60 -32.14
N SER A 359 -26.68 6.75 -32.28
CA SER A 359 -26.05 8.08 -32.40
C SER A 359 -25.87 8.80 -31.07
N SER A 360 -26.35 8.24 -29.95
CA SER A 360 -26.24 8.87 -28.64
C SER A 360 -24.84 8.74 -28.04
N THR A 361 -24.42 9.76 -27.28
CA THR A 361 -23.15 9.73 -26.51
C THR A 361 -23.16 8.63 -25.45
N THR A 362 -24.33 8.34 -24.87
CA THR A 362 -24.56 7.26 -23.91
C THR A 362 -24.27 5.88 -24.52
N PHE A 363 -24.82 5.59 -25.71
CA PHE A 363 -24.53 4.34 -26.40
C PHE A 363 -23.07 4.26 -26.86
N ALA A 364 -22.46 5.38 -27.26
CA ALA A 364 -21.04 5.42 -27.57
C ALA A 364 -20.18 5.06 -26.34
N ALA A 365 -20.53 5.52 -25.14
CA ALA A 365 -19.86 5.14 -23.91
C ALA A 365 -20.04 3.65 -23.58
N TYR A 366 -21.27 3.13 -23.70
CA TYR A 366 -21.55 1.70 -23.55
C TYR A 366 -20.72 0.86 -24.53
N LYS A 367 -20.71 1.21 -25.82
CA LYS A 367 -19.94 0.52 -26.87
C LYS A 367 -18.44 0.51 -26.58
N ARG A 368 -17.87 1.62 -26.06
CA ARG A 368 -16.45 1.64 -25.65
C ARG A 368 -16.18 0.63 -24.54
N TYR A 369 -17.05 0.58 -23.52
CA TYR A 369 -16.89 -0.36 -22.42
C TYR A 369 -17.01 -1.82 -22.88
N VAL A 370 -18.01 -2.17 -23.70
CA VAL A 370 -18.14 -3.51 -24.29
C VAL A 370 -16.85 -3.91 -24.99
N ASN A 371 -16.32 -3.03 -25.86
CA ASN A 371 -15.08 -3.32 -26.57
C ASN A 371 -13.88 -3.52 -25.62
N LYS A 372 -13.75 -2.70 -24.58
CA LYS A 372 -12.68 -2.85 -23.59
C LYS A 372 -12.76 -4.20 -22.87
N MET A 373 -13.95 -4.61 -22.43
CA MET A 373 -14.14 -5.90 -21.77
C MET A 373 -13.84 -7.06 -22.71
N ASP A 374 -14.34 -6.98 -23.95
CA ASP A 374 -14.06 -7.99 -24.99
C ASP A 374 -12.55 -8.13 -25.21
N ASP A 375 -11.83 -7.01 -25.39
CA ASP A 375 -10.39 -6.98 -25.61
C ASP A 375 -9.61 -7.58 -24.43
N TYR A 376 -10.06 -7.31 -23.21
CA TYR A 376 -9.48 -7.88 -21.99
C TYR A 376 -9.62 -9.41 -21.95
N ILE A 377 -10.83 -9.93 -22.19
CA ILE A 377 -11.07 -11.39 -22.20
C ILE A 377 -10.28 -12.08 -23.31
N ILE A 378 -10.24 -11.48 -24.50
CA ILE A 378 -9.45 -11.99 -25.63
C ILE A 378 -7.97 -12.00 -25.30
N TRP A 379 -7.47 -10.94 -24.65
CA TRP A 379 -6.08 -10.86 -24.20
C TRP A 379 -5.74 -11.94 -23.16
N LEU A 380 -6.62 -12.19 -22.18
CA LEU A 380 -6.45 -13.27 -21.19
C LEU A 380 -6.32 -14.63 -21.87
N LYS A 381 -7.24 -14.95 -22.79
CA LYS A 381 -7.20 -16.19 -23.59
C LYS A 381 -5.87 -16.32 -24.34
N LYS A 382 -5.41 -15.25 -25.02
CA LYS A 382 -4.14 -15.24 -25.78
C LYS A 382 -2.92 -15.44 -24.89
N LYS A 383 -2.98 -15.04 -23.62
CA LYS A 383 -1.93 -15.23 -22.63
C LYS A 383 -2.06 -16.52 -21.82
N ASN A 384 -3.05 -17.36 -22.15
CA ASN A 384 -3.33 -18.61 -21.45
C ASN A 384 -3.62 -18.41 -19.95
N TYR A 385 -4.20 -17.25 -19.61
CA TYR A 385 -4.71 -16.97 -18.27
C TYR A 385 -6.14 -17.49 -18.11
N GLU A 386 -6.53 -17.77 -16.87
CA GLU A 386 -7.92 -18.09 -16.53
C GLU A 386 -8.84 -16.91 -16.90
N ILE A 387 -9.98 -17.24 -17.50
CA ILE A 387 -10.95 -16.24 -17.95
C ILE A 387 -12.03 -16.10 -16.88
N PRO A 388 -12.20 -14.92 -16.27
CA PRO A 388 -13.28 -14.69 -15.33
C PRO A 388 -14.62 -14.72 -16.06
N ASP A 389 -15.65 -15.29 -15.43
CA ASP A 389 -17.02 -15.20 -15.96
C ASP A 389 -17.59 -13.80 -15.71
N LEU A 390 -17.43 -12.92 -16.71
CA LEU A 390 -17.95 -11.55 -16.71
C LEU A 390 -19.30 -11.43 -17.43
N ARG A 391 -19.98 -12.56 -17.68
CA ARG A 391 -21.32 -12.57 -18.29
C ARG A 391 -22.35 -12.28 -17.21
N SER A 392 -23.31 -11.42 -17.53
CA SER A 392 -24.48 -11.23 -16.68
C SER A 392 -25.53 -12.29 -16.99
N LYS A 393 -26.06 -12.94 -15.95
CA LYS A 393 -27.23 -13.83 -16.06
C LYS A 393 -28.53 -13.06 -16.30
N ASP A 394 -28.53 -11.76 -16.02
CA ASP A 394 -29.70 -10.88 -16.12
C ASP A 394 -29.72 -10.08 -17.43
N ALA A 395 -28.78 -10.34 -18.35
CA ALA A 395 -28.68 -9.63 -19.62
C ALA A 395 -29.99 -9.74 -20.42
N THR A 396 -30.57 -8.58 -20.77
CA THR A 396 -31.84 -8.55 -21.52
C THR A 396 -31.62 -8.95 -22.98
N PRO A 397 -32.65 -9.49 -23.66
CA PRO A 397 -32.57 -9.77 -25.10
C PRO A 397 -32.16 -8.55 -25.93
N GLU A 398 -32.58 -7.35 -25.52
CA GLU A 398 -32.21 -6.09 -26.16
C GLU A 398 -30.71 -5.76 -26.01
N GLU A 399 -30.15 -5.91 -24.82
CA GLU A 399 -28.71 -5.68 -24.59
C GLU A 399 -27.85 -6.68 -25.36
N LEU A 400 -28.24 -7.96 -25.33
CA LEU A 400 -27.55 -9.02 -26.06
C LEU A 400 -27.62 -8.81 -27.58
N TRP A 401 -28.74 -8.30 -28.09
CA TRP A 401 -28.87 -7.92 -29.49
C TRP A 401 -27.88 -6.79 -29.86
N GLU A 402 -27.84 -5.71 -29.09
CA GLU A 402 -26.90 -4.60 -29.34
C GLU A 402 -25.43 -5.03 -29.23
N LYS A 403 -25.09 -5.91 -28.27
CA LYS A 403 -23.75 -6.51 -28.19
C LYS A 403 -23.42 -7.33 -29.42
N THR A 404 -24.36 -8.11 -29.92
CA THR A 404 -24.17 -8.90 -31.14
C THR A 404 -23.85 -8.00 -32.33
N LEU A 405 -24.52 -6.84 -32.45
CA LEU A 405 -24.21 -5.84 -33.46
C LEU A 405 -22.80 -5.25 -33.29
N ILE A 406 -22.40 -4.93 -32.05
CA ILE A 406 -21.05 -4.45 -31.73
C ILE A 406 -20.01 -5.49 -32.12
N TRP A 407 -20.20 -6.76 -31.73
CA TRP A 407 -19.28 -7.85 -32.00
C TRP A 407 -19.13 -8.14 -33.49
N THR A 408 -20.24 -8.11 -34.23
CA THR A 408 -20.25 -8.26 -35.69
C THR A 408 -19.46 -7.12 -36.35
N SER A 409 -19.71 -5.88 -35.94
CA SER A 409 -19.02 -4.70 -36.46
C SER A 409 -17.52 -4.69 -36.13
N ALA A 410 -17.16 -5.12 -34.93
CA ALA A 410 -15.78 -5.21 -34.45
C ALA A 410 -15.07 -6.50 -34.91
N LYS A 411 -15.76 -7.39 -35.64
CA LYS A 411 -15.25 -8.69 -36.09
C LYS A 411 -14.60 -9.50 -34.97
N ARG A 412 -15.29 -9.58 -33.82
CA ARG A 412 -14.79 -10.32 -32.66
C ARG A 412 -14.54 -11.78 -33.01
N PRO A 413 -13.62 -12.50 -32.35
CA PRO A 413 -13.37 -13.91 -32.67
C PRO A 413 -14.61 -14.79 -32.43
N ASP A 414 -14.81 -15.79 -33.29
CA ASP A 414 -15.94 -16.73 -33.21
C ASP A 414 -16.07 -17.41 -31.84
N TRP A 415 -14.96 -17.92 -31.32
CA TRP A 415 -14.91 -18.55 -29.99
C TRP A 415 -15.36 -17.59 -28.89
N TYR A 416 -15.03 -16.30 -29.02
CA TYR A 416 -15.34 -15.28 -28.02
C TYR A 416 -16.84 -15.01 -27.99
N VAL A 417 -17.45 -14.83 -29.17
CA VAL A 417 -18.90 -14.63 -29.27
C VAL A 417 -19.67 -15.85 -28.74
N LYS A 418 -19.22 -17.07 -29.08
CA LYS A 418 -19.82 -18.31 -28.57
C LYS A 418 -19.72 -18.40 -27.04
N TYR A 419 -18.55 -18.09 -26.48
CA TYR A 419 -18.32 -18.02 -25.04
C TYR A 419 -19.23 -16.98 -24.35
N SER A 420 -19.26 -15.76 -24.87
CA SER A 420 -20.00 -14.63 -24.32
C SER A 420 -21.52 -14.80 -24.37
N LEU A 421 -22.02 -15.60 -25.32
CA LEU A 421 -23.44 -15.97 -25.41
C LEU A 421 -23.80 -17.22 -24.57
N GLY A 422 -22.85 -17.82 -23.86
CA GLY A 422 -23.11 -19.01 -23.03
C GLY A 422 -23.28 -20.30 -23.83
N LEU A 423 -22.84 -20.32 -25.09
CA LEU A 423 -23.03 -21.45 -26.00
C LEU A 423 -21.81 -22.41 -26.02
N ASP A 424 -20.72 -22.03 -25.38
CA ASP A 424 -19.51 -22.84 -25.33
C ASP A 424 -19.70 -24.06 -24.41
N GLY A 425 -19.20 -25.23 -24.84
CA GLY A 425 -19.35 -26.50 -24.12
C GLY A 425 -20.76 -27.12 -24.08
N LEU A 426 -21.78 -26.52 -24.71
CA LEU A 426 -23.11 -27.12 -24.80
C LEU A 426 -23.14 -28.30 -25.78
N GLY A 427 -23.75 -29.42 -25.39
CA GLY A 427 -24.07 -30.54 -26.27
C GLY A 427 -25.18 -30.18 -27.28
N GLU A 428 -25.32 -30.97 -28.35
CA GLU A 428 -26.19 -30.63 -29.50
C GLU A 428 -27.64 -30.32 -29.14
N ASN A 429 -28.23 -31.06 -28.19
CA ASN A 429 -29.61 -30.86 -27.77
C ASN A 429 -29.78 -29.52 -27.01
N LEU A 430 -28.89 -29.25 -26.04
CA LEU A 430 -28.92 -28.01 -25.26
C LEU A 430 -28.57 -26.77 -26.09
N LEU A 431 -27.74 -26.93 -27.12
CA LEU A 431 -27.41 -25.84 -28.03
C LEU A 431 -28.62 -25.38 -28.85
N LYS A 432 -29.46 -26.31 -29.32
CA LYS A 432 -30.67 -26.00 -30.11
C LYS A 432 -31.74 -25.30 -29.30
N GLU A 433 -31.80 -25.58 -28.00
CA GLU A 433 -32.75 -24.97 -27.06
C GLU A 433 -32.26 -23.63 -26.48
N ALA A 434 -30.99 -23.27 -26.70
CA ALA A 434 -30.39 -22.06 -26.14
C ALA A 434 -31.04 -20.78 -26.71
N PRO A 435 -31.61 -19.89 -25.88
CA PRO A 435 -32.25 -18.66 -26.34
C PRO A 435 -31.32 -17.72 -27.13
N THR A 436 -30.01 -17.82 -26.91
CA THR A 436 -28.98 -17.00 -27.56
C THR A 436 -28.48 -17.57 -28.88
N LEU A 437 -28.92 -18.77 -29.30
CA LEU A 437 -28.48 -19.38 -30.56
C LEU A 437 -28.82 -18.51 -31.78
N GLY A 438 -29.99 -17.86 -31.79
CA GLY A 438 -30.39 -16.94 -32.86
C GLY A 438 -29.42 -15.77 -33.04
N LEU A 439 -28.88 -15.23 -31.94
CA LEU A 439 -27.90 -14.14 -31.96
C LEU A 439 -26.56 -14.61 -32.55
N TYR A 440 -26.12 -15.81 -32.18
CA TYR A 440 -24.91 -16.40 -32.71
C TYR A 440 -25.01 -16.63 -34.22
N ASN A 441 -26.16 -17.15 -34.70
CA ASN A 441 -26.41 -17.33 -36.13
C ASN A 441 -26.38 -15.98 -36.88
N TYR A 442 -27.01 -14.95 -36.33
CA TYR A 442 -26.95 -13.59 -36.91
C TYR A 442 -25.50 -13.10 -37.04
N TYR A 443 -24.71 -13.22 -35.97
CA TYR A 443 -23.29 -12.86 -35.98
C TYR A 443 -22.51 -13.64 -37.06
N ARG A 444 -22.71 -14.96 -37.16
CA ARG A 444 -22.05 -15.81 -38.17
C ARG A 444 -22.38 -15.37 -39.59
N GLU A 445 -23.63 -15.03 -39.88
CA GLU A 445 -24.02 -14.51 -41.20
C GLU A 445 -23.40 -13.13 -41.45
N GLY A 446 -23.40 -12.24 -40.46
CA GLY A 446 -22.77 -10.92 -40.57
C GLY A 446 -21.26 -10.98 -40.86
N MET A 447 -20.56 -12.01 -40.38
CA MET A 447 -19.14 -12.24 -40.65
C MET A 447 -18.85 -12.73 -42.08
N LYS A 448 -19.86 -13.23 -42.82
CA LYS A 448 -19.72 -13.64 -44.23
C LYS A 448 -19.87 -12.47 -45.21
N LEU A 449 -20.45 -11.36 -44.77
CA LEU A 449 -20.71 -10.20 -45.62
C LEU A 449 -19.43 -9.33 -45.75
N PRO A 450 -19.16 -8.74 -46.93
CA PRO A 450 -18.09 -7.76 -47.10
C PRO A 450 -18.35 -6.51 -46.22
N PRO A 451 -17.31 -5.73 -45.84
CA PRO A 451 -17.48 -4.58 -44.95
C PRO A 451 -18.50 -3.59 -45.53
N ILE A 452 -19.56 -3.29 -44.78
CA ILE A 452 -20.49 -2.23 -45.15
C ILE A 452 -19.73 -0.91 -45.00
N ALA A 453 -19.50 -0.21 -46.11
CA ALA A 453 -18.97 1.13 -46.09
C ALA A 453 -19.92 2.01 -45.27
N SER A 454 -19.44 2.54 -44.14
CA SER A 454 -20.18 3.50 -43.34
C SER A 454 -20.39 4.77 -44.17
N THR A 455 -21.59 4.95 -44.71
CA THR A 455 -22.04 6.25 -45.21
C THR A 455 -22.16 7.17 -44.00
N SER A 456 -21.24 8.14 -43.97
CA SER A 456 -21.08 9.23 -42.99
C SER A 456 -22.31 10.11 -42.87
#